data_AF-F8X4A5-F1
#
_entry.id   AF-F8X4A5-F1
#
_cell.length_a   1.000
_cell.length_b   1.000
_cell.length_c   1.000
_cell.angle_alpha   90.00
_cell.angle_beta   90.00
_cell.angle_gamma   90.00
#
_symmetry.space_group_name_H-M   'P 1'
#
loop_
_entity.id
_entity.type
_entity.pdbx_description
1 polymer ?
#
loop_
_entity_poly.entity_id
_entity_poly.type
_entity_poly.pdbx_seq_one_letter_code
_entity_poly.pdbx_strand_id
1 'polypeptide(L)'
;MKKLLFILFTLVITFSGCNQNKNAKTIGDRNTADSMNIKYAKGFKVTSSENYKLVDITDPSGESDMHYKYALLNRGGSKDGIPADYQIIEIPIRSVICMTTLQLSNFIKLKALDKVVGITSTRFLFNEQMNKQLKEGKTSKIGIEGEFDNEAILALNPDIILVSPFKKGGYDAIRNLDIPLISFLGYKESSPLGQAEWIKFTAMLLGIEEQANKQFDDIENKYNKLKALCTSVSKRPTVLSGELHSGNWYVVGGNSYLAQLFRDAGADYFMKNDNESGGFYVDFETVYSQGANTDYWRMVNSHDGTFTYDALKQSDARYADFKAFKDKKLIYCNLREKPFYENTPVEPEVVLADLIKIFHPSLLPEHIPAYYELLK
;
A
#
# COMPACT_ATOMS: atom_id res chain seq x y z
N MET A 1 6.69 49.33 86.59
CA MET A 1 5.93 50.53 86.18
C MET A 1 5.27 50.27 84.82
N LYS A 2 3.96 50.53 84.77
CA LYS A 2 2.94 50.50 83.68
C LYS A 2 3.48 50.32 82.24
N LYS A 3 3.15 49.23 81.52
CA LYS A 3 1.90 48.86 80.79
C LYS A 3 1.56 49.74 79.56
N LEU A 4 1.68 49.13 78.36
CA LEU A 4 0.70 49.01 77.25
C LEU A 4 1.52 48.73 75.97
N LEU A 5 1.61 47.50 75.44
CA LEU A 5 0.61 46.74 74.69
C LEU A 5 -0.01 47.54 73.54
N PHE A 6 0.55 47.43 72.34
CA PHE A 6 -0.24 47.46 71.11
C PHE A 6 0.36 46.53 70.06
N ILE A 7 -0.55 45.73 69.51
CA ILE A 7 -0.39 44.56 68.69
C ILE A 7 0.02 44.98 67.28
N LEU A 8 1.19 44.52 66.81
CA LEU A 8 1.58 44.64 65.40
C LEU A 8 1.00 43.45 64.66
N PHE A 9 -0.16 43.67 64.04
CA PHE A 9 -0.87 42.70 63.21
C PHE A 9 -0.03 42.37 61.97
N THR A 10 0.68 41.24 62.01
CA THR A 10 1.42 40.71 60.85
C THR A 10 0.40 40.10 59.89
N LEU A 11 -0.02 40.88 58.89
CA LEU A 11 -0.85 40.40 57.79
C LEU A 11 -0.01 39.50 56.89
N VAL A 12 0.00 38.20 57.18
CA VAL A 12 0.50 37.16 56.27
C VAL A 12 -0.56 37.00 55.17
N ILE A 13 -0.38 37.71 54.06
CA ILE A 13 -1.09 37.45 52.81
C ILE A 13 -0.48 36.17 52.24
N THR A 14 -1.15 35.04 52.45
CA THR A 14 -0.96 33.84 51.64
C THR A 14 -1.51 34.15 50.24
N PHE A 15 -0.62 34.36 49.27
CA PHE A 15 -1.01 34.30 47.87
C PHE A 15 -1.45 32.86 47.56
N SER A 16 -2.76 32.62 47.64
CA SER A 16 -3.40 31.51 46.93
C SER A 16 -3.37 31.85 45.44
N GLY A 17 -2.27 31.48 44.78
CA GLY A 17 -2.21 31.42 43.33
C GLY A 17 -3.13 30.29 42.85
N CYS A 18 -4.39 30.62 42.59
CA CYS A 18 -5.25 29.80 41.73
C CYS A 18 -4.66 29.83 40.33
N ASN A 19 -3.76 28.89 40.04
CA ASN A 19 -3.34 28.60 38.70
C ASN A 19 -4.53 27.93 38.00
N GLN A 20 -5.32 28.72 37.25
CA GLN A 20 -6.22 28.17 36.24
C GLN A 20 -5.35 27.52 35.16
N ASN A 21 -4.89 26.31 35.45
CA ASN A 21 -4.54 25.37 34.40
C ASN A 21 -5.79 25.22 33.55
N LYS A 22 -5.76 25.83 32.38
CA LYS A 22 -6.57 25.44 31.24
C LYS A 22 -6.20 23.99 30.93
N ASN A 23 -6.77 23.07 31.69
CA ASN A 23 -7.07 21.74 31.20
C ASN A 23 -8.01 21.98 30.02
N ALA A 24 -7.42 22.05 28.82
CA ALA A 24 -8.14 21.78 27.61
C ALA A 24 -8.76 20.39 27.82
N LYS A 25 -10.03 20.40 28.23
CA LYS A 25 -10.90 19.25 28.12
C LYS A 25 -10.83 18.89 26.64
N THR A 26 -10.11 17.82 26.33
CA THR A 26 -10.26 17.07 25.10
C THR A 26 -11.75 16.81 24.99
N ILE A 27 -12.39 17.51 24.06
CA ILE A 27 -13.79 17.28 23.72
C ILE A 27 -13.83 15.83 23.27
N GLY A 28 -14.45 15.00 24.10
CA GLY A 28 -14.63 13.59 23.83
C GLY A 28 -15.40 13.43 22.53
N ASP A 29 -14.86 12.56 21.70
CA ASP A 29 -15.49 11.84 20.60
C ASP A 29 -17.02 11.82 20.69
N ARG A 30 -17.65 12.59 19.81
CA ARG A 30 -18.99 12.31 19.30
C ARG A 30 -18.95 12.40 17.78
N ASN A 31 -18.49 11.32 17.17
CA ASN A 31 -19.09 10.68 15.99
C ASN A 31 -18.24 9.45 15.64
N THR A 32 -18.50 8.34 16.33
CA THR A 32 -17.81 7.04 16.10
C THR A 32 -18.16 6.39 14.75
N ALA A 33 -18.92 7.06 13.88
CA ALA A 33 -19.23 6.61 12.52
C ALA A 33 -18.34 7.27 11.44
N ASP A 34 -17.68 8.40 11.74
CA ASP A 34 -16.89 9.18 10.76
C ASP A 34 -15.37 9.05 10.91
N SER A 35 -14.89 8.40 11.97
CA SER A 35 -13.45 8.30 12.23
C SER A 35 -12.82 7.13 11.47
N MET A 36 -12.02 7.43 10.46
CA MET A 36 -11.10 6.45 9.87
C MET A 36 -9.98 6.11 10.86
N ASN A 37 -10.05 4.92 11.45
CA ASN A 37 -8.97 4.42 12.30
C ASN A 37 -7.89 3.77 11.41
N ILE A 38 -6.73 4.41 11.29
CA ILE A 38 -5.58 3.92 10.52
C ILE A 38 -4.62 3.20 11.47
N LYS A 39 -4.44 1.88 11.28
CA LYS A 39 -3.71 1.00 12.21
C LYS A 39 -2.31 0.61 11.72
N TYR A 40 -2.13 0.46 10.41
CA TYR A 40 -0.97 -0.15 9.75
C TYR A 40 -0.28 0.77 8.75
N ALA A 41 -1.03 1.54 7.96
CA ALA A 41 -0.47 2.47 7.00
C ALA A 41 0.30 3.56 7.74
N LYS A 42 1.55 3.79 7.32
CA LYS A 42 2.42 4.84 7.88
C LYS A 42 2.51 6.05 6.96
N GLY A 43 2.16 5.88 5.69
CA GLY A 43 2.35 6.89 4.65
C GLY A 43 1.30 7.99 4.65
N PHE A 44 0.27 7.91 5.49
CA PHE A 44 -0.68 9.01 5.66
C PHE A 44 -1.24 9.10 7.09
N LYS A 45 -1.67 10.30 7.46
CA LYS A 45 -2.40 10.59 8.71
C LYS A 45 -3.65 11.39 8.38
N VAL A 46 -4.69 11.19 9.20
CA VAL A 46 -5.98 11.87 9.01
C VAL A 46 -6.34 12.60 10.29
N THR A 47 -6.66 13.89 10.17
CA THR A 47 -7.27 14.68 11.24
C THR A 47 -8.68 15.08 10.80
N SER A 48 -9.69 14.65 11.57
CA SER A 48 -11.08 14.94 11.24
C SER A 48 -11.53 16.26 11.87
N SER A 49 -12.25 17.06 11.10
CA SER A 49 -13.01 18.23 11.56
C SER A 49 -14.50 18.02 11.23
N GLU A 50 -15.38 18.91 11.70
CA GLU A 50 -16.82 18.79 11.43
C GLU A 50 -17.17 18.81 9.94
N ASN A 51 -16.45 19.61 9.13
CA ASN A 51 -16.79 19.86 7.72
C ASN A 51 -15.77 19.34 6.69
N TYR A 52 -14.58 18.92 7.13
CA TYR A 52 -13.51 18.44 6.27
C TYR A 52 -12.59 17.47 7.00
N LYS A 53 -11.79 16.71 6.25
CA LYS A 53 -10.70 15.87 6.78
C LYS A 53 -9.37 16.38 6.25
N LEU A 54 -8.41 16.63 7.13
CA LEU A 54 -7.03 16.95 6.76
C LEU A 54 -6.26 15.65 6.59
N VAL A 55 -5.63 15.45 5.44
CA VAL A 55 -4.79 14.30 5.13
C VAL A 55 -3.37 14.77 4.86
N ASP A 56 -2.46 14.30 5.69
CA ASP A 56 -1.02 14.49 5.53
C ASP A 56 -0.42 13.20 4.98
N ILE A 57 0.21 13.26 3.82
CA ILE A 57 0.88 12.14 3.15
C ILE A 57 2.39 12.36 3.20
N THR A 58 3.11 11.36 3.69
CA THR A 58 4.57 11.37 3.84
C THR A 58 5.16 10.04 3.41
N ASP A 59 6.44 10.02 3.09
CA ASP A 59 7.14 8.78 2.75
C ASP A 59 7.24 7.85 3.97
N PRO A 60 6.59 6.66 3.98
CA PRO A 60 6.65 5.74 5.10
C PRO A 60 8.05 5.12 5.33
N SER A 61 8.96 5.17 4.34
CA SER A 61 10.34 4.71 4.52
C SER A 61 11.27 5.77 5.13
N GLY A 62 10.88 7.05 5.11
CA GLY A 62 11.70 8.17 5.58
C GLY A 62 12.87 8.52 4.66
N GLU A 63 12.93 7.99 3.44
CA GLU A 63 13.95 8.34 2.44
C GLU A 63 13.74 9.72 1.82
N SER A 64 12.51 10.24 1.88
CA SER A 64 12.13 11.54 1.33
C SER A 64 11.44 12.42 2.37
N ASP A 65 11.88 13.68 2.42
CA ASP A 65 11.25 14.75 3.21
C ASP A 65 10.05 15.41 2.49
N MET A 66 9.47 14.77 1.47
CA MET A 66 8.30 15.32 0.79
C MET A 66 7.04 15.14 1.63
N HIS A 67 6.31 16.24 1.83
CA HIS A 67 5.03 16.28 2.53
C HIS A 67 3.93 16.77 1.58
N TYR A 68 2.85 16.01 1.46
CA TYR A 68 1.67 16.41 0.68
C TYR A 68 0.49 16.60 1.62
N LYS A 69 -0.24 17.69 1.46
CA LYS A 69 -1.30 18.11 2.37
C LYS A 69 -2.59 18.36 1.62
N TYR A 70 -3.63 17.59 1.95
CA TYR A 70 -4.92 17.62 1.28
C TYR A 70 -6.05 17.84 2.28
N ALA A 71 -6.92 18.81 2.02
CA ALA A 71 -8.15 19.01 2.78
C ALA A 71 -9.31 18.41 1.98
N LEU A 72 -9.79 17.24 2.41
CA LEU A 72 -10.96 16.58 1.84
C LEU A 72 -12.22 17.28 2.37
N LEU A 73 -12.80 18.15 1.54
CA LEU A 73 -13.93 18.99 1.89
C LEU A 73 -15.22 18.40 1.30
N ASN A 74 -16.24 18.21 2.12
CA ASN A 74 -17.55 17.82 1.63
C ASN A 74 -18.06 18.86 0.62
N ARG A 75 -18.57 18.41 -0.54
CA ARG A 75 -19.12 19.32 -1.57
C ARG A 75 -20.15 20.27 -0.98
N GLY A 76 -19.99 21.56 -1.24
CA GLY A 76 -20.82 22.63 -0.68
C GLY A 76 -20.49 23.02 0.77
N GLY A 77 -19.50 22.39 1.39
CA GLY A 77 -19.01 22.74 2.73
C GLY A 77 -18.22 24.06 2.77
N SER A 78 -18.14 24.67 3.95
CA SER A 78 -17.33 25.88 4.15
C SER A 78 -15.84 25.54 4.14
N LYS A 79 -15.04 26.46 3.57
CA LYS A 79 -13.57 26.41 3.59
C LYS A 79 -12.98 26.97 4.89
N ASP A 80 -13.81 27.52 5.77
CA ASP A 80 -13.37 28.13 7.02
C ASP A 80 -12.63 27.13 7.90
N GLY A 81 -11.48 27.55 8.43
CA GLY A 81 -10.63 26.73 9.29
C GLY A 81 -9.64 25.81 8.54
N ILE A 82 -9.77 25.66 7.22
CA ILE A 82 -8.79 24.91 6.42
C ILE A 82 -7.47 25.70 6.38
N PRO A 83 -6.32 25.12 6.77
CA PRO A 83 -5.04 25.82 6.69
C PRO A 83 -4.63 26.10 5.23
N ALA A 84 -4.00 27.25 5.01
CA ALA A 84 -3.71 27.76 3.65
C ALA A 84 -2.72 26.88 2.84
N ASP A 85 -1.94 26.04 3.51
CA ASP A 85 -0.98 25.12 2.90
C ASP A 85 -1.58 23.77 2.50
N TYR A 86 -2.88 23.55 2.75
CA TYR A 86 -3.61 22.35 2.29
C TYR A 86 -4.27 22.59 0.95
N GLN A 87 -4.05 21.68 0.01
CA GLN A 87 -4.80 21.65 -1.24
C GLN A 87 -6.21 21.13 -0.98
N ILE A 88 -7.24 21.92 -1.32
CA ILE A 88 -8.64 21.53 -1.13
C ILE A 88 -9.06 20.55 -2.24
N ILE A 89 -9.62 19.40 -1.83
CA ILE A 89 -10.20 18.39 -2.71
C ILE A 89 -11.66 18.22 -2.32
N GLU A 90 -12.58 18.43 -3.25
CA GLU A 90 -14.01 18.21 -2.99
C GLU A 90 -14.36 16.72 -3.03
N ILE A 91 -15.00 16.25 -1.96
CA ILE A 91 -15.47 14.87 -1.81
C ILE A 91 -17.00 14.80 -1.66
N PRO A 92 -17.66 13.71 -2.11
CA PRO A 92 -17.08 12.59 -2.83
C PRO A 92 -16.64 12.98 -4.26
N ILE A 93 -15.53 12.42 -4.72
CA ILE A 93 -15.10 12.54 -6.11
C ILE A 93 -16.08 11.79 -7.02
N ARG A 94 -16.29 12.32 -8.22
CA ARG A 94 -17.16 11.79 -9.27
C ARG A 94 -16.36 11.11 -10.36
N SER A 95 -15.12 11.52 -10.56
CA SER A 95 -14.22 11.01 -11.60
C SER A 95 -12.76 11.05 -11.16
N VAL A 96 -12.00 10.01 -11.48
CA VAL A 96 -10.58 9.86 -11.17
C VAL A 96 -9.82 9.23 -12.32
N ILE A 97 -8.57 9.67 -12.48
CA ILE A 97 -7.57 8.96 -13.27
C ILE A 97 -6.64 8.19 -12.33
N CYS A 98 -6.46 6.88 -12.59
CA CYS A 98 -5.49 6.03 -11.89
C CYS A 98 -4.26 5.80 -12.76
N MET A 99 -3.08 6.24 -12.30
CA MET A 99 -1.83 6.09 -13.04
C MET A 99 -1.10 4.77 -12.78
N THR A 100 -1.47 4.05 -11.73
CA THR A 100 -0.88 2.76 -11.41
C THR A 100 -1.94 1.70 -11.15
N THR A 101 -1.59 0.44 -11.39
CA THR A 101 -2.46 -0.70 -11.08
C THR A 101 -2.81 -0.75 -9.60
N LEU A 102 -1.89 -0.41 -8.70
CA LEU A 102 -2.16 -0.39 -7.25
C LEU A 102 -3.29 0.60 -6.91
N GLN A 103 -3.29 1.80 -7.49
CA GLN A 103 -4.39 2.74 -7.29
C GLN A 103 -5.69 2.13 -7.81
N LEU A 104 -5.69 1.55 -9.01
CA LEU A 104 -6.87 0.88 -9.58
C LEU A 104 -7.39 -0.27 -8.70
N SER A 105 -6.49 -1.07 -8.09
CA SER A 105 -6.84 -2.17 -7.17
C SER A 105 -7.78 -1.71 -6.04
N ASN A 106 -7.57 -0.50 -5.52
CA ASN A 106 -8.41 0.05 -4.46
C ASN A 106 -9.84 0.28 -4.95
N PHE A 107 -10.03 0.82 -6.15
CA PHE A 107 -11.36 1.02 -6.75
C PHE A 107 -12.03 -0.31 -7.11
N ILE A 108 -11.26 -1.31 -7.56
CA ILE A 108 -11.76 -2.66 -7.81
C ILE A 108 -12.32 -3.26 -6.50
N LYS A 109 -11.55 -3.22 -5.41
CA LYS A 109 -11.96 -3.78 -4.11
C LYS A 109 -13.18 -3.06 -3.52
N LEU A 110 -13.21 -1.74 -3.65
CA LEU A 110 -14.32 -0.90 -3.21
C LEU A 110 -15.53 -0.94 -4.16
N LYS A 111 -15.47 -1.67 -5.28
CA LYS A 111 -16.52 -1.74 -6.31
C LYS A 111 -16.94 -0.35 -6.83
N ALA A 112 -15.98 0.56 -6.93
CA ALA A 112 -16.17 1.96 -7.30
C ALA A 112 -15.55 2.28 -8.68
N LEU A 113 -15.49 1.27 -9.56
CA LEU A 113 -14.88 1.41 -10.88
C LEU A 113 -15.63 2.36 -11.82
N ASP A 114 -16.89 2.69 -11.53
CA ASP A 114 -17.67 3.70 -12.24
C ASP A 114 -17.09 5.12 -12.09
N LYS A 115 -16.21 5.34 -11.10
CA LYS A 115 -15.50 6.60 -10.93
C LYS A 115 -14.21 6.68 -11.76
N VAL A 116 -13.72 5.57 -12.30
CA VAL A 116 -12.43 5.53 -13.00
C VAL A 116 -12.62 5.91 -14.47
N VAL A 117 -12.29 7.16 -14.81
CA VAL A 117 -12.45 7.70 -16.16
C VAL A 117 -11.17 7.62 -17.01
N GLY A 118 -10.01 7.38 -16.38
CA GLY A 118 -8.76 7.20 -17.12
C GLY A 118 -7.75 6.29 -16.43
N ILE A 119 -6.96 5.59 -17.25
CA ILE A 119 -5.84 4.72 -16.82
C ILE A 119 -4.64 4.87 -17.77
N THR A 120 -3.45 4.50 -17.31
CA THR A 120 -2.22 4.58 -18.14
C THR A 120 -1.91 3.31 -18.92
N SER A 121 -2.32 2.14 -18.42
CA SER A 121 -1.98 0.85 -19.02
C SER A 121 -3.12 -0.16 -18.91
N THR A 122 -3.29 -0.97 -19.95
CA THR A 122 -4.17 -2.14 -19.97
C THR A 122 -3.39 -3.46 -19.95
N ARG A 123 -2.07 -3.40 -19.74
CA ARG A 123 -1.24 -4.60 -19.70
C ARG A 123 -1.62 -5.43 -18.48
N PHE A 124 -2.04 -6.68 -18.72
CA PHE A 124 -2.52 -7.60 -17.68
C PHE A 124 -3.75 -7.07 -16.91
N LEU A 125 -4.63 -6.34 -17.61
CA LEU A 125 -5.93 -5.93 -17.09
C LEU A 125 -6.95 -7.06 -17.30
N PHE A 126 -7.37 -7.70 -16.21
CA PHE A 126 -8.33 -8.81 -16.25
C PHE A 126 -9.74 -8.37 -15.90
N ASN A 127 -9.89 -7.31 -15.12
CA ASN A 127 -11.19 -6.87 -14.63
C ASN A 127 -12.20 -6.62 -15.77
N GLU A 128 -13.29 -7.40 -15.77
CA GLU A 128 -14.30 -7.37 -16.84
C GLU A 128 -15.00 -6.02 -16.94
N GLN A 129 -15.30 -5.39 -15.80
CA GLN A 129 -15.96 -4.08 -15.78
C GLN A 129 -15.05 -3.01 -16.39
N MET A 130 -13.75 -2.99 -16.08
CA MET A 130 -12.81 -2.05 -16.69
C MET A 130 -12.67 -2.29 -18.20
N ASN A 131 -12.53 -3.54 -18.62
CA ASN A 131 -12.47 -3.89 -20.05
C ASN A 131 -13.74 -3.45 -20.80
N LYS A 132 -14.91 -3.59 -20.19
CA LYS A 132 -16.17 -3.08 -20.74
C LYS A 132 -16.19 -1.55 -20.82
N GLN A 133 -15.79 -0.85 -19.76
CA GLN A 133 -15.76 0.62 -19.76
C GLN A 133 -14.82 1.19 -20.82
N LEU A 134 -13.66 0.57 -21.04
CA LEU A 134 -12.72 0.92 -22.10
C LEU A 134 -13.35 0.75 -23.49
N LYS A 135 -14.04 -0.37 -23.72
CA LYS A 135 -14.73 -0.65 -24.99
C LYS A 135 -15.89 0.33 -25.25
N GLU A 136 -16.57 0.76 -24.20
CA GLU A 136 -17.69 1.72 -24.25
C GLU A 136 -17.24 3.19 -24.27
N GLY A 137 -15.94 3.47 -24.13
CA GLY A 137 -15.40 4.83 -24.06
C GLY A 137 -15.71 5.59 -22.76
N LYS A 138 -16.15 4.88 -21.70
CA LYS A 138 -16.37 5.45 -20.36
C LYS A 138 -15.07 5.66 -19.59
N THR A 139 -14.06 4.85 -19.91
CA THR A 139 -12.68 5.00 -19.43
C THR A 139 -11.77 5.11 -20.64
N SER A 140 -10.81 6.04 -20.63
CA SER A 140 -9.82 6.19 -21.70
C SER A 140 -8.42 5.85 -21.24
N LYS A 141 -7.56 5.43 -22.19
CA LYS A 141 -6.11 5.37 -21.94
C LYS A 141 -5.54 6.77 -22.09
N ILE A 142 -4.77 7.22 -21.11
CA ILE A 142 -4.25 8.60 -21.06
C ILE A 142 -2.76 8.71 -21.44
N GLY A 143 -2.20 7.65 -22.03
CA GLY A 143 -0.75 7.54 -22.28
C GLY A 143 0.01 7.00 -21.06
N ILE A 144 1.34 7.01 -21.15
CA ILE A 144 2.26 6.50 -20.14
C ILE A 144 3.10 7.62 -19.53
N GLU A 145 3.75 7.34 -18.40
CA GLU A 145 4.65 8.29 -17.72
C GLU A 145 5.69 8.86 -18.70
N GLY A 146 5.69 10.19 -18.88
CA GLY A 146 6.55 10.91 -19.83
C GLY A 146 5.91 11.22 -21.18
N GLU A 147 4.83 10.54 -21.55
CA GLU A 147 4.12 10.66 -22.83
C GLU A 147 2.60 10.64 -22.60
N PHE A 148 2.10 11.55 -21.76
CA PHE A 148 0.67 11.68 -21.48
C PHE A 148 -0.08 12.38 -22.62
N ASP A 149 -1.29 11.91 -22.89
CA ASP A 149 -2.22 12.55 -23.81
C ASP A 149 -3.02 13.63 -23.06
N ASN A 150 -2.49 14.85 -23.06
CA ASN A 150 -3.10 15.98 -22.36
C ASN A 150 -4.50 16.33 -22.89
N GLU A 151 -4.75 16.16 -24.19
CA GLU A 151 -6.07 16.42 -24.78
C GLU A 151 -7.08 15.39 -24.28
N ALA A 152 -6.70 14.11 -24.22
CA ALA A 152 -7.54 13.07 -23.64
C ALA A 152 -7.82 13.34 -22.16
N ILE A 153 -6.82 13.75 -21.37
CA ILE A 153 -7.01 14.08 -19.95
C ILE A 153 -7.98 15.25 -19.77
N LEU A 154 -7.83 16.32 -20.55
CA LEU A 154 -8.73 17.48 -20.51
C LEU A 154 -10.15 17.10 -20.95
N ALA A 155 -10.30 16.26 -21.97
CA ALA A 155 -11.61 15.79 -22.44
C ALA A 155 -12.34 14.94 -21.40
N LEU A 156 -11.61 14.17 -20.59
CA LEU A 156 -12.18 13.41 -19.47
C LEU A 156 -12.63 14.31 -18.31
N ASN A 157 -12.00 15.47 -18.13
CA ASN A 157 -12.26 16.44 -17.06
C ASN A 157 -12.44 15.79 -15.68
N PRO A 158 -11.45 15.02 -15.18
CA PRO A 158 -11.56 14.31 -13.92
C PRO A 158 -11.55 15.28 -12.72
N ASP A 159 -12.19 14.90 -11.61
CA ASP A 159 -12.08 15.68 -10.36
C ASP A 159 -10.65 15.61 -9.80
N ILE A 160 -9.95 14.47 -9.97
CA ILE A 160 -8.58 14.25 -9.48
C ILE A 160 -7.76 13.30 -10.38
N ILE A 161 -6.43 13.37 -10.27
CA ILE A 161 -5.50 12.35 -10.80
C ILE A 161 -4.67 11.80 -9.64
N LEU A 162 -4.66 10.48 -9.46
CA LEU A 162 -3.80 9.83 -8.48
C LEU A 162 -2.40 9.61 -9.08
N VAL A 163 -1.37 10.15 -8.43
CA VAL A 163 0.03 10.11 -8.91
C VAL A 163 0.95 9.36 -7.97
N SER A 164 2.03 8.78 -8.49
CA SER A 164 3.13 8.22 -7.69
C SER A 164 4.35 9.11 -7.85
N PRO A 165 4.61 10.03 -6.90
CA PRO A 165 5.52 11.17 -7.11
C PRO A 165 7.00 10.78 -7.31
N PHE A 166 7.39 9.56 -6.92
CA PHE A 166 8.76 9.07 -7.07
C PHE A 166 9.02 8.30 -8.38
N LYS A 167 8.03 8.18 -9.26
CA LYS A 167 8.23 7.62 -10.60
C LYS A 167 8.75 8.69 -11.56
N LYS A 168 9.65 8.30 -12.48
CA LYS A 168 10.39 9.20 -13.37
C LYS A 168 9.45 9.97 -14.31
N GLY A 169 9.43 11.30 -14.15
CA GLY A 169 9.16 12.28 -15.22
C GLY A 169 7.71 12.38 -15.74
N GLY A 170 7.40 13.49 -16.42
CA GLY A 170 6.14 13.70 -17.14
C GLY A 170 5.00 14.33 -16.33
N TYR A 171 5.06 14.33 -15.00
CA TYR A 171 4.04 14.97 -14.17
C TYR A 171 3.96 16.49 -14.39
N ASP A 172 5.06 17.15 -14.77
CA ASP A 172 5.07 18.57 -15.13
C ASP A 172 4.12 18.89 -16.29
N ALA A 173 3.97 17.96 -17.24
CA ALA A 173 3.08 18.14 -18.39
C ALA A 173 1.60 18.16 -17.99
N ILE A 174 1.22 17.45 -16.91
CA ILE A 174 -0.15 17.41 -16.41
C ILE A 174 -0.40 18.37 -15.24
N ARG A 175 0.65 18.87 -14.57
CA ARG A 175 0.55 19.88 -13.50
C ARG A 175 -0.12 21.17 -13.97
N ASN A 176 0.05 21.52 -15.24
CA ASN A 176 -0.49 22.75 -15.82
C ASN A 176 -1.95 22.63 -16.29
N LEU A 177 -2.62 21.49 -16.08
CA LEU A 177 -3.99 21.26 -16.55
C LEU A 177 -5.06 21.71 -15.53
N ASP A 178 -4.68 22.37 -14.44
CA ASP A 178 -5.55 22.79 -13.33
C ASP A 178 -6.41 21.66 -12.70
N ILE A 179 -6.01 20.40 -12.93
CA ILE A 179 -6.62 19.22 -12.31
C ILE A 179 -5.82 18.86 -11.05
N PRO A 180 -6.46 18.67 -9.88
CA PRO A 180 -5.77 18.28 -8.67
C PRO A 180 -5.00 16.95 -8.79
N LEU A 181 -3.68 16.99 -8.53
CA LEU A 181 -2.83 15.82 -8.44
C LEU A 181 -2.70 15.36 -6.97
N ILE A 182 -3.09 14.12 -6.69
CA ILE A 182 -3.06 13.55 -5.35
C ILE A 182 -2.01 12.45 -5.28
N SER A 183 -1.00 12.66 -4.43
CA SER A 183 0.08 11.69 -4.20
C SER A 183 -0.45 10.44 -3.49
N PHE A 184 -0.17 9.26 -4.06
CA PHE A 184 -0.55 7.97 -3.52
C PHE A 184 0.72 7.14 -3.26
N LEU A 185 1.05 6.89 -2.00
CA LEU A 185 2.30 6.26 -1.55
C LEU A 185 2.14 4.85 -0.99
N GLY A 186 1.00 4.19 -1.20
CA GLY A 186 0.78 2.81 -0.71
C GLY A 186 1.78 1.77 -1.23
N TYR A 187 2.48 2.04 -2.33
CA TYR A 187 3.57 1.19 -2.83
C TYR A 187 4.86 1.26 -2.00
N LYS A 188 5.01 2.28 -1.13
CA LYS A 188 6.15 2.43 -0.22
C LYS A 188 5.89 1.83 1.17
N GLU A 189 4.67 1.37 1.45
CA GLU A 189 4.36 0.69 2.71
C GLU A 189 5.18 -0.60 2.84
N SER A 190 5.88 -0.74 3.96
CA SER A 190 6.76 -1.88 4.23
C SER A 190 6.02 -3.11 4.76
N SER A 191 4.72 -2.98 5.09
CA SER A 191 3.91 -4.10 5.57
C SER A 191 2.74 -4.41 4.63
N PRO A 192 2.35 -5.68 4.46
CA PRO A 192 1.22 -6.06 3.59
C PRO A 192 -0.11 -5.42 4.02
N LEU A 193 -0.37 -5.37 5.33
CA LEU A 193 -1.56 -4.69 5.87
C LEU A 193 -1.47 -3.17 5.74
N GLY A 194 -0.28 -2.58 5.85
CA GLY A 194 -0.07 -1.15 5.61
C GLY A 194 -0.42 -0.77 4.17
N GLN A 195 0.05 -1.54 3.19
CA GLN A 195 -0.31 -1.33 1.78
C GLN A 195 -1.81 -1.49 1.55
N ALA A 196 -2.42 -2.55 2.08
CA ALA A 196 -3.85 -2.79 1.92
C ALA A 196 -4.73 -1.74 2.63
N GLU A 197 -4.24 -1.08 3.68
CA GLU A 197 -5.01 -0.06 4.41
C GLU A 197 -5.20 1.24 3.61
N TRP A 198 -4.47 1.44 2.51
CA TRP A 198 -4.72 2.54 1.58
C TRP A 198 -6.10 2.45 0.88
N ILE A 199 -6.83 1.33 1.02
CA ILE A 199 -8.26 1.29 0.65
C ILE A 199 -9.07 2.31 1.45
N LYS A 200 -8.65 2.61 2.69
CA LYS A 200 -9.29 3.63 3.52
C LYS A 200 -9.05 5.03 2.95
N PHE A 201 -7.82 5.34 2.53
CA PHE A 201 -7.55 6.61 1.85
C PHE A 201 -8.44 6.81 0.62
N THR A 202 -8.52 5.77 -0.23
CA THR A 202 -9.38 5.79 -1.42
C THR A 202 -10.86 5.97 -1.05
N ALA A 203 -11.33 5.33 0.02
CA ALA A 203 -12.70 5.44 0.47
C ALA A 203 -13.08 6.82 1.02
N MET A 204 -12.15 7.55 1.64
CA MET A 204 -12.38 8.95 2.04
C MET A 204 -12.59 9.86 0.82
N LEU A 205 -11.87 9.62 -0.28
CA LEU A 205 -12.10 10.36 -1.54
C LEU A 205 -13.51 10.10 -2.10
N LEU A 206 -14.04 8.90 -1.86
CA LEU A 206 -15.30 8.41 -2.38
C LEU A 206 -16.49 8.63 -1.44
N GLY A 207 -16.27 9.01 -0.18
CA GLY A 207 -17.32 9.13 0.84
C GLY A 207 -17.97 7.79 1.22
N ILE A 208 -17.20 6.69 1.21
CA ILE A 208 -17.67 5.33 1.51
C ILE A 208 -16.84 4.66 2.63
N GLU A 209 -16.46 5.44 3.64
CA GLU A 209 -15.55 5.02 4.71
C GLU A 209 -16.04 3.79 5.49
N GLU A 210 -17.35 3.68 5.76
CA GLU A 210 -17.95 2.53 6.44
C GLU A 210 -17.69 1.21 5.66
N GLN A 211 -17.88 1.24 4.34
CA GLN A 211 -17.62 0.08 3.48
C GLN A 211 -16.15 -0.34 3.56
N ALA A 212 -15.24 0.61 3.49
CA ALA A 212 -13.81 0.34 3.51
C ALA A 212 -13.31 -0.16 4.86
N ASN A 213 -13.84 0.39 5.97
CA ASN A 213 -13.54 -0.11 7.31
C ASN A 213 -13.97 -1.57 7.45
N LYS A 214 -15.20 -1.91 7.03
CA LYS A 214 -15.67 -3.29 7.06
C LYS A 214 -14.79 -4.23 6.21
N GLN A 215 -14.47 -3.83 4.98
CA GLN A 215 -13.63 -4.65 4.10
C GLN A 215 -12.22 -4.82 4.65
N PHE A 216 -11.62 -3.75 5.20
CA PHE A 216 -10.29 -3.80 5.78
C PHE A 216 -10.25 -4.66 7.04
N ASP A 217 -11.23 -4.54 7.93
CA ASP A 217 -11.30 -5.36 9.14
C ASP A 217 -11.42 -6.86 8.78
N ASP A 218 -12.16 -7.21 7.72
CA ASP A 218 -12.23 -8.59 7.22
C ASP A 218 -10.88 -9.08 6.68
N ILE A 219 -10.12 -8.22 5.97
CA ILE A 219 -8.75 -8.50 5.48
C ILE A 219 -7.79 -8.69 6.66
N GLU A 220 -7.75 -7.73 7.59
CA GLU A 220 -6.92 -7.73 8.79
C GLU A 220 -7.14 -9.00 9.62
N ASN A 221 -8.41 -9.34 9.89
CA ASN A 221 -8.76 -10.52 10.67
C ASN A 221 -8.30 -11.82 10.01
N LYS A 222 -8.47 -11.96 8.69
CA LYS A 222 -8.00 -13.15 7.96
C LYS A 222 -6.48 -13.24 7.94
N TYR A 223 -5.80 -12.14 7.62
CA TYR A 223 -4.34 -12.07 7.58
C TYR A 223 -3.74 -12.45 8.94
N ASN A 224 -4.23 -11.86 10.03
CA ASN A 224 -3.70 -12.11 11.37
C ASN A 224 -3.99 -13.54 11.85
N LYS A 225 -5.14 -14.14 11.49
CA LYS A 225 -5.41 -15.56 11.75
C LYS A 225 -4.43 -16.47 11.02
N LEU A 226 -4.17 -16.21 9.73
CA LEU A 226 -3.21 -16.98 8.93
C LEU A 226 -1.79 -16.86 9.51
N LYS A 227 -1.35 -15.65 9.80
CA LYS A 227 -0.06 -15.39 10.45
C LYS A 227 0.09 -16.13 11.78
N ALA A 228 -0.97 -16.19 12.59
CA ALA A 228 -0.97 -16.90 13.86
C ALA A 228 -0.75 -18.41 13.68
N LEU A 229 -1.30 -19.04 12.65
CA LEU A 229 -1.05 -20.46 12.35
C LEU A 229 0.45 -20.76 12.17
N CYS A 230 1.17 -19.84 11.55
CA CYS A 230 2.60 -19.98 11.26
C CYS A 230 3.53 -19.71 12.45
N THR A 231 3.01 -19.25 13.59
CA THR A 231 3.85 -19.01 14.78
C THR A 231 4.38 -20.30 15.42
N SER A 232 3.68 -21.42 15.21
CA SER A 232 3.99 -22.71 15.80
C SER A 232 4.84 -23.63 14.91
N VAL A 233 5.20 -23.18 13.69
CA VAL A 233 5.96 -24.02 12.76
C VAL A 233 7.39 -24.22 13.27
N SER A 234 7.80 -25.49 13.37
CA SER A 234 9.13 -25.85 13.85
C SER A 234 10.21 -25.76 12.78
N LYS A 235 9.83 -25.96 11.52
CA LYS A 235 10.71 -25.83 10.36
C LYS A 235 10.27 -24.63 9.55
N ARG A 236 11.21 -23.75 9.23
CA ARG A 236 11.00 -22.59 8.37
C ARG A 236 11.81 -22.80 7.09
N PRO A 237 11.19 -23.13 5.95
CA PRO A 237 11.93 -23.31 4.71
C PRO A 237 12.52 -21.97 4.27
N THR A 238 13.65 -22.05 3.57
CA THR A 238 14.30 -20.85 3.02
C THR A 238 13.77 -20.51 1.62
N VAL A 239 13.65 -19.23 1.30
CA VAL A 239 13.12 -18.77 0.01
C VAL A 239 13.95 -17.66 -0.61
N LEU A 240 14.28 -17.81 -1.90
CA LEU A 240 14.81 -16.76 -2.75
C LEU A 240 13.69 -16.16 -3.62
N SER A 241 13.84 -14.91 -4.06
CA SER A 241 12.87 -14.28 -4.97
C SER A 241 13.56 -13.50 -6.08
N GLY A 242 12.91 -13.48 -7.25
CA GLY A 242 13.34 -12.69 -8.42
C GLY A 242 13.91 -13.56 -9.53
N GLU A 243 14.46 -12.91 -10.55
CA GLU A 243 15.15 -13.53 -11.68
C GLU A 243 16.12 -12.49 -12.27
N LEU A 244 17.05 -12.94 -13.13
CA LEU A 244 17.93 -12.02 -13.85
C LEU A 244 17.14 -11.28 -14.91
N HIS A 245 17.35 -9.97 -14.95
CA HIS A 245 16.86 -9.10 -16.00
C HIS A 245 18.01 -8.22 -16.49
N SER A 246 18.39 -8.37 -17.77
CA SER A 246 19.46 -7.59 -18.40
C SER A 246 20.78 -7.59 -17.61
N GLY A 247 21.17 -8.77 -17.10
CA GLY A 247 22.43 -8.98 -16.38
C GLY A 247 22.40 -8.64 -14.88
N ASN A 248 21.30 -8.08 -14.37
CA ASN A 248 21.15 -7.77 -12.95
C ASN A 248 19.98 -8.54 -12.34
N TRP A 249 20.07 -8.87 -11.06
CA TRP A 249 18.99 -9.49 -10.31
C TRP A 249 18.32 -8.46 -9.41
N TYR A 250 17.03 -8.23 -9.60
CA TYR A 250 16.27 -7.36 -8.70
C TYR A 250 15.83 -8.14 -7.45
N VAL A 251 16.30 -7.70 -6.29
CA VAL A 251 15.91 -8.23 -4.98
C VAL A 251 15.21 -7.15 -4.18
N VAL A 252 14.39 -7.56 -3.22
CA VAL A 252 13.86 -6.66 -2.19
C VAL A 252 14.60 -6.89 -0.88
N GLY A 253 14.74 -5.84 -0.08
CA GLY A 253 15.39 -5.93 1.23
C GLY A 253 14.58 -6.71 2.27
N GLY A 254 15.22 -7.01 3.40
CA GLY A 254 14.64 -7.80 4.48
C GLY A 254 13.49 -7.12 5.22
N ASN A 255 13.39 -5.79 5.11
CA ASN A 255 12.31 -4.96 5.67
C ASN A 255 11.21 -4.63 4.65
N SER A 256 11.22 -5.25 3.47
CA SER A 256 10.18 -5.07 2.45
C SER A 256 8.87 -5.81 2.78
N TYR A 257 7.77 -5.38 2.15
CA TYR A 257 6.47 -6.04 2.30
C TYR A 257 6.50 -7.52 1.90
N LEU A 258 7.27 -7.87 0.86
CA LEU A 258 7.39 -9.25 0.37
C LEU A 258 8.22 -10.10 1.34
N ALA A 259 9.30 -9.56 1.89
CA ALA A 259 10.05 -10.24 2.95
C ALA A 259 9.18 -10.47 4.20
N GLN A 260 8.31 -9.53 4.54
CA GLN A 260 7.33 -9.72 5.60
C GLN A 260 6.30 -10.82 5.27
N LEU A 261 5.79 -10.91 4.03
CA LEU A 261 4.90 -12.00 3.62
C LEU A 261 5.56 -13.38 3.80
N PHE A 262 6.82 -13.55 3.39
CA PHE A 262 7.53 -14.81 3.61
C PHE A 262 7.70 -15.12 5.10
N ARG A 263 8.05 -14.11 5.91
CA ARG A 263 8.21 -14.25 7.35
C ARG A 263 6.92 -14.68 8.04
N ASP A 264 5.82 -14.00 7.70
CA ASP A 264 4.47 -14.24 8.23
C ASP A 264 3.92 -15.59 7.73
N ALA A 265 4.34 -16.07 6.55
CA ALA A 265 4.04 -17.41 6.02
C ALA A 265 4.90 -18.53 6.64
N GLY A 266 5.74 -18.22 7.63
CA GLY A 266 6.57 -19.22 8.29
C GLY A 266 7.82 -19.62 7.49
N ALA A 267 8.30 -18.79 6.57
CA ALA A 267 9.53 -19.02 5.79
C ALA A 267 10.62 -17.99 6.11
N ASP A 268 11.85 -18.31 5.74
CA ASP A 268 13.03 -17.47 5.90
C ASP A 268 13.49 -16.94 4.54
N TYR A 269 13.35 -15.64 4.34
CA TYR A 269 13.84 -14.98 3.13
C TYR A 269 15.38 -14.91 3.14
N PHE A 270 16.03 -15.17 2.01
CA PHE A 270 17.50 -15.22 1.94
C PHE A 270 18.17 -13.89 2.29
N MET A 271 17.53 -12.75 2.00
CA MET A 271 18.00 -11.40 2.37
C MET A 271 17.37 -10.87 3.68
N LYS A 272 16.92 -11.75 4.59
CA LYS A 272 16.22 -11.34 5.83
C LYS A 272 17.01 -10.40 6.76
N ASN A 273 18.33 -10.34 6.63
CA ASN A 273 19.21 -9.50 7.45
C ASN A 273 19.51 -8.13 6.81
N ASP A 274 19.03 -7.90 5.58
CA ASP A 274 19.13 -6.61 4.93
C ASP A 274 18.08 -5.63 5.48
N ASN A 275 18.47 -4.37 5.67
CA ASN A 275 17.62 -3.37 6.33
C ASN A 275 16.79 -2.54 5.34
N GLU A 276 16.97 -2.72 4.04
CA GLU A 276 16.23 -1.96 3.02
C GLU A 276 14.75 -2.35 3.02
N SER A 277 13.89 -1.36 2.80
CA SER A 277 12.45 -1.57 2.61
C SER A 277 12.06 -1.64 1.13
N GLY A 278 12.90 -1.04 0.27
CA GLY A 278 12.78 -1.07 -1.18
C GLY A 278 13.47 -2.28 -1.82
N GLY A 279 13.63 -2.22 -3.13
CA GLY A 279 14.42 -3.19 -3.87
C GLY A 279 15.56 -2.56 -4.64
N PHE A 280 16.57 -3.37 -4.86
CA PHE A 280 17.86 -2.99 -5.41
C PHE A 280 18.38 -4.09 -6.33
N TYR A 281 19.35 -3.74 -7.16
CA TYR A 281 19.98 -4.66 -8.09
C TYR A 281 21.25 -5.24 -7.47
N VAL A 282 21.40 -6.55 -7.59
CA VAL A 282 22.63 -7.28 -7.24
C VAL A 282 23.07 -8.12 -8.44
N ASP A 283 24.34 -8.48 -8.49
CA ASP A 283 24.85 -9.42 -9.50
C ASP A 283 24.39 -10.86 -9.21
N PHE A 284 24.57 -11.72 -10.22
CA PHE A 284 24.19 -13.13 -10.12
C PHE A 284 24.98 -13.84 -9.02
N GLU A 285 26.27 -13.56 -8.90
CA GLU A 285 27.22 -14.20 -8.00
C GLU A 285 26.84 -13.96 -6.52
N THR A 286 26.37 -12.75 -6.21
CA THR A 286 25.82 -12.38 -4.90
C THR A 286 24.58 -13.20 -4.58
N VAL A 287 23.63 -13.32 -5.53
CA VAL A 287 22.43 -14.15 -5.34
C VAL A 287 22.79 -15.61 -5.25
N TYR A 288 23.74 -16.09 -6.05
CA TYR A 288 24.16 -17.48 -6.06
C TYR A 288 24.79 -17.88 -4.73
N SER A 289 25.73 -17.08 -4.20
CA SER A 289 26.40 -17.36 -2.94
C SER A 289 25.45 -17.40 -1.72
N GLN A 290 24.38 -16.61 -1.73
CA GLN A 290 23.43 -16.53 -0.61
C GLN A 290 22.16 -17.37 -0.81
N GLY A 291 21.74 -17.56 -2.05
CA GLY A 291 20.41 -18.05 -2.43
C GLY A 291 20.40 -19.41 -3.13
N ALA A 292 21.54 -19.91 -3.63
CA ALA A 292 21.58 -21.16 -4.41
C ALA A 292 21.08 -22.38 -3.63
N ASN A 293 21.27 -22.38 -2.30
CA ASN A 293 20.87 -23.49 -1.42
C ASN A 293 19.48 -23.31 -0.78
N THR A 294 18.69 -22.33 -1.22
CA THR A 294 17.34 -22.12 -0.67
C THR A 294 16.39 -23.26 -1.04
N ASP A 295 15.39 -23.52 -0.18
CA ASP A 295 14.41 -24.58 -0.40
C ASP A 295 13.43 -24.25 -1.51
N TYR A 296 13.03 -22.99 -1.62
CA TYR A 296 12.09 -22.49 -2.61
C TYR A 296 12.65 -21.31 -3.37
N TRP A 297 12.18 -21.15 -4.61
CA TRP A 297 12.47 -19.98 -5.42
C TRP A 297 11.17 -19.39 -5.95
N ARG A 298 10.84 -18.18 -5.51
CA ARG A 298 9.68 -17.43 -5.99
C ARG A 298 10.00 -16.60 -7.23
N MET A 299 9.15 -16.72 -8.23
CA MET A 299 9.26 -16.03 -9.52
C MET A 299 7.91 -15.50 -9.98
N VAL A 300 7.89 -14.26 -10.46
CA VAL A 300 6.72 -13.66 -11.12
C VAL A 300 7.20 -12.98 -12.36
N ASN A 301 6.71 -13.44 -13.50
CA ASN A 301 7.04 -12.91 -14.80
C ASN A 301 5.80 -12.94 -15.70
N SER A 302 5.98 -12.44 -16.91
CA SER A 302 5.01 -12.59 -17.98
C SER A 302 5.64 -13.43 -19.07
N HIS A 303 5.68 -14.74 -18.89
CA HIS A 303 6.05 -15.67 -19.96
C HIS A 303 4.87 -15.83 -20.93
N ASP A 304 5.16 -16.13 -22.20
CA ASP A 304 4.12 -16.42 -23.20
C ASP A 304 4.02 -17.94 -23.39
N GLY A 305 2.82 -18.49 -23.31
CA GLY A 305 2.60 -19.94 -23.24
C GLY A 305 2.99 -20.55 -21.88
N THR A 306 3.16 -21.88 -21.87
CA THR A 306 3.43 -22.65 -20.65
C THR A 306 4.87 -22.47 -20.18
N PHE A 307 5.05 -21.83 -19.03
CA PHE A 307 6.36 -21.76 -18.39
C PHE A 307 6.72 -23.11 -17.77
N THR A 308 7.96 -23.56 -17.96
CA THR A 308 8.46 -24.85 -17.48
C THR A 308 9.87 -24.72 -16.93
N TYR A 309 10.35 -25.75 -16.24
CA TYR A 309 11.75 -25.84 -15.82
C TYR A 309 12.74 -25.78 -17.00
N ASP A 310 12.36 -26.36 -18.16
CA ASP A 310 13.21 -26.31 -19.34
C ASP A 310 13.25 -24.90 -19.92
N ALA A 311 12.11 -24.20 -19.98
CA ALA A 311 12.05 -22.80 -20.38
C ALA A 311 12.91 -21.91 -19.46
N LEU A 312 12.84 -22.13 -18.14
CA LEU A 312 13.69 -21.43 -17.19
C LEU A 312 15.18 -21.73 -17.41
N LYS A 313 15.57 -23.00 -17.58
CA LYS A 313 16.96 -23.37 -17.85
C LYS A 313 17.48 -22.79 -19.18
N GLN A 314 16.62 -22.69 -20.19
CA GLN A 314 16.97 -22.05 -21.46
C GLN A 314 17.17 -20.54 -21.32
N SER A 315 16.47 -19.89 -20.39
CA SER A 315 16.69 -18.47 -20.09
C SER A 315 18.07 -18.20 -19.48
N ASP A 316 18.54 -19.08 -18.60
CA ASP A 316 19.92 -19.10 -18.10
C ASP A 316 20.28 -20.50 -17.59
N ALA A 317 21.31 -21.11 -18.20
CA ALA A 317 21.70 -22.48 -17.86
C ALA A 317 22.17 -22.63 -16.39
N ARG A 318 22.68 -21.56 -15.79
CA ARG A 318 23.15 -21.53 -14.39
C ARG A 318 22.01 -21.71 -13.39
N TYR A 319 20.77 -21.46 -13.79
CA TYR A 319 19.59 -21.69 -12.93
C TYR A 319 19.41 -23.15 -12.56
N ALA A 320 19.92 -24.07 -13.38
CA ALA A 320 19.90 -25.49 -13.06
C ALA A 320 20.74 -25.86 -11.83
N ASP A 321 21.64 -24.98 -11.36
CA ASP A 321 22.48 -25.22 -10.19
C ASP A 321 21.76 -24.99 -8.86
N PHE A 322 20.67 -24.21 -8.85
CA PHE A 322 19.91 -23.88 -7.65
C PHE A 322 19.21 -25.12 -7.09
N LYS A 323 19.26 -25.28 -5.76
CA LYS A 323 18.59 -26.37 -5.04
C LYS A 323 17.09 -26.38 -5.34
N ALA A 324 16.41 -25.23 -5.28
CA ALA A 324 14.99 -25.13 -5.60
C ALA A 324 14.66 -25.56 -7.04
N PHE A 325 15.57 -25.38 -8.00
CA PHE A 325 15.41 -25.89 -9.36
C PHE A 325 15.46 -27.43 -9.39
N LYS A 326 16.51 -28.00 -8.77
CA LYS A 326 16.75 -29.45 -8.70
C LYS A 326 15.63 -30.18 -7.96
N ASP A 327 15.15 -29.62 -6.86
CA ASP A 327 14.11 -30.18 -6.00
C ASP A 327 12.68 -29.93 -6.52
N LYS A 328 12.53 -29.26 -7.66
CA LYS A 328 11.23 -28.88 -8.25
C LYS A 328 10.35 -28.05 -7.29
N LYS A 329 10.93 -27.01 -6.70
CA LYS A 329 10.31 -26.13 -5.69
C LYS A 329 10.25 -24.65 -6.11
N LEU A 330 9.81 -24.40 -7.34
CA LEU A 330 9.62 -23.03 -7.82
C LEU A 330 8.20 -22.57 -7.52
N ILE A 331 8.08 -21.45 -6.80
CA ILE A 331 6.82 -20.76 -6.55
C ILE A 331 6.61 -19.79 -7.70
N TYR A 332 5.60 -20.02 -8.52
CA TYR A 332 5.41 -19.33 -9.78
C TYR A 332 4.05 -18.64 -9.85
N CYS A 333 4.02 -17.48 -10.51
CA CYS A 333 2.79 -16.83 -10.95
C CYS A 333 3.06 -16.15 -12.30
N ASN A 334 2.31 -16.55 -13.33
CA ASN A 334 2.35 -15.91 -14.64
C ASN A 334 1.37 -14.72 -14.68
N LEU A 335 1.90 -13.52 -14.88
CA LEU A 335 1.11 -12.28 -14.98
C LEU A 335 0.15 -12.25 -16.18
N ARG A 336 0.36 -13.11 -17.19
CA ARG A 336 -0.59 -13.26 -18.31
C ARG A 336 -1.84 -14.06 -17.96
N GLU A 337 -1.79 -14.84 -16.88
CA GLU A 337 -2.84 -15.79 -16.52
C GLU A 337 -3.55 -15.39 -15.22
N LYS A 338 -2.87 -14.62 -14.36
CA LYS A 338 -3.36 -14.25 -13.03
C LYS A 338 -3.42 -12.72 -12.87
N PRO A 339 -4.50 -12.18 -12.27
CA PRO A 339 -4.63 -10.75 -11.95
C PRO A 339 -3.78 -10.34 -10.73
N PHE A 340 -2.50 -10.71 -10.71
CA PHE A 340 -1.62 -10.58 -9.56
C PHE A 340 -1.50 -9.11 -9.12
N TYR A 341 -0.99 -8.22 -9.97
CA TYR A 341 -0.85 -6.81 -9.62
C TYR A 341 -2.19 -6.08 -9.51
N GLU A 342 -3.24 -6.59 -10.15
CA GLU A 342 -4.58 -6.01 -10.13
C GLU A 342 -5.26 -6.17 -8.76
N ASN A 343 -5.01 -7.27 -8.05
CA ASN A 343 -5.72 -7.60 -6.81
C ASN A 343 -4.83 -7.65 -5.57
N THR A 344 -3.61 -8.17 -5.67
CA THR A 344 -2.76 -8.46 -4.49
C THR A 344 -2.44 -7.28 -3.59
N PRO A 345 -2.36 -6.01 -4.05
CA PRO A 345 -2.15 -4.88 -3.14
C PRO A 345 -3.24 -4.71 -2.08
N VAL A 346 -4.43 -5.28 -2.30
CA VAL A 346 -5.61 -5.22 -1.43
C VAL A 346 -6.15 -6.63 -1.09
N GLU A 347 -5.30 -7.65 -1.27
CA GLU A 347 -5.54 -9.05 -0.92
C GLU A 347 -4.31 -9.73 -0.27
N PRO A 348 -3.65 -9.08 0.70
CA PRO A 348 -2.46 -9.65 1.33
C PRO A 348 -2.75 -10.99 2.03
N GLU A 349 -3.98 -11.20 2.52
CA GLU A 349 -4.42 -12.44 3.15
C GLU A 349 -4.49 -13.61 2.17
N VAL A 350 -4.82 -13.36 0.91
CA VAL A 350 -4.89 -14.40 -0.13
C VAL A 350 -3.47 -14.81 -0.53
N VAL A 351 -2.59 -13.82 -0.73
CA VAL A 351 -1.17 -14.08 -1.01
C VAL A 351 -0.50 -14.85 0.13
N LEU A 352 -0.79 -14.45 1.38
CA LEU A 352 -0.29 -15.15 2.55
C LEU A 352 -0.80 -16.61 2.60
N ALA A 353 -2.08 -16.86 2.32
CA ALA A 353 -2.64 -18.20 2.29
C ALA A 353 -1.97 -19.10 1.23
N ASP A 354 -1.71 -18.58 0.03
CA ASP A 354 -0.98 -19.31 -1.02
C ASP A 354 0.42 -19.71 -0.55
N LEU A 355 1.16 -18.77 0.04
CA LEU A 355 2.51 -19.02 0.55
C LEU A 355 2.50 -20.04 1.70
N ILE A 356 1.56 -19.93 2.64
CA ILE A 356 1.40 -20.90 3.73
C ILE A 356 1.10 -22.29 3.18
N LYS A 357 0.19 -22.38 2.20
CA LYS A 357 -0.14 -23.65 1.54
C LYS A 357 1.09 -24.31 0.91
N ILE A 358 1.97 -23.51 0.29
CA ILE A 358 3.17 -24.03 -0.37
C ILE A 358 4.23 -24.42 0.66
N PHE A 359 4.53 -23.56 1.64
CA PHE A 359 5.58 -23.81 2.62
C PHE A 359 5.19 -24.87 3.65
N HIS A 360 3.92 -24.90 4.06
CA HIS A 360 3.37 -25.73 5.12
C HIS A 360 2.02 -26.35 4.70
N PRO A 361 2.00 -27.31 3.74
CA PRO A 361 0.75 -27.81 3.15
C PRO A 361 -0.28 -28.37 4.13
N SER A 362 0.17 -28.85 5.30
CA SER A 362 -0.68 -29.38 6.37
C SER A 362 -1.43 -28.31 7.17
N LEU A 363 -1.00 -27.04 7.14
CA LEU A 363 -1.70 -25.96 7.83
C LEU A 363 -2.97 -25.52 7.10
N LEU A 364 -3.00 -25.67 5.77
CA LEU A 364 -4.12 -25.28 4.92
C LEU A 364 -4.42 -26.38 3.88
N PRO A 365 -4.82 -27.60 4.28
CA PRO A 365 -4.98 -28.74 3.36
C PRO A 365 -5.99 -28.47 2.24
N GLU A 366 -7.05 -27.72 2.53
CA GLU A 366 -8.13 -27.41 1.57
C GLU A 366 -7.93 -26.09 0.80
N HIS A 367 -6.87 -25.32 1.07
CA HIS A 367 -6.64 -24.05 0.35
C HIS A 367 -6.22 -24.31 -1.09
N ILE A 368 -6.96 -23.72 -2.02
CA ILE A 368 -6.65 -23.72 -3.45
C ILE A 368 -5.94 -22.40 -3.75
N PRO A 369 -4.68 -22.42 -4.23
CA PRO A 369 -3.95 -21.18 -4.46
C PRO A 369 -4.59 -20.31 -5.54
N ALA A 370 -4.66 -19.00 -5.28
CA ALA A 370 -5.23 -18.04 -6.22
C ALA A 370 -4.19 -17.52 -7.22
N TYR A 371 -3.01 -17.19 -6.69
CA TYR A 371 -1.93 -16.50 -7.38
C TYR A 371 -0.70 -17.38 -7.54
N TYR A 372 -0.14 -17.87 -6.43
CA TYR A 372 1.10 -18.63 -6.43
C TYR A 372 0.85 -20.12 -6.44
N GLU A 373 1.55 -20.84 -7.31
CA GLU A 373 1.56 -22.29 -7.31
C GLU A 373 2.98 -22.83 -7.45
N LEU A 374 3.16 -24.13 -7.18
CA LEU A 374 4.41 -24.78 -7.55
C LEU A 374 4.42 -25.03 -9.05
N LEU A 375 5.49 -24.58 -9.70
CA LEU A 375 5.75 -24.87 -11.11
C LEU A 375 5.81 -26.39 -11.30
N LYS A 376 5.11 -26.89 -12.32
CA LYS A 376 5.03 -28.32 -12.61
C LYS A 376 6.15 -28.80 -13.53
#